data_AF-A0A1U7CS53-F1
#
_entry.id   AF-A0A1U7CS53-F1
#
_cell.length_a   1.000
_cell.length_b   1.000
_cell.length_c   1.000
_cell.angle_alpha   90.00
_cell.angle_beta   90.00
_cell.angle_gamma   90.00
#
_symmetry.space_group_name_H-M   'P 1'
#
loop_
_entity.id
_entity.type
_entity.pdbx_description
1 polymer ?
#
loop_
_entity_poly.entity_id
_entity_poly.type
_entity_poly.pdbx_seq_one_letter_code
_entity_poly.pdbx_strand_id
1 'polypeptide(L)'
;MRQVAWLVCLASSVVLGGIGRAHASPLKLQIWGNAHNLQILPNDPVTIDVTDGFSGFTRSGGQILQHGSDSENWQKPVDSAMQIWASLSDGDRTLAWAQFSAPVEGSLSYVGMFGRYSGSAQGSAAGVVSIGQGVDPSLIPSWFTGLTATVQSQVTGGYLNNFESTLTLTTDAAPVPEPSSVLVFLAAAGCVGYRRVRRAAADRLNGMRT
;
A
#
# COMPACT_ATOMS: atom_id res chain seq x y z
N MET A 1 -19.95 3.06 42.68
CA MET A 1 -18.62 2.81 42.08
C MET A 1 -18.55 1.56 41.18
N ARG A 2 -19.62 0.77 40.99
CA ARG A 2 -19.62 -0.44 40.13
C ARG A 2 -19.74 -0.18 38.61
N GLN A 3 -20.22 0.99 38.19
CA GLN A 3 -20.47 1.30 36.77
C GLN A 3 -19.23 1.81 36.02
N VAL A 4 -18.23 2.37 36.71
CA VAL A 4 -17.00 2.90 36.08
C VAL A 4 -16.07 1.76 35.67
N ALA A 5 -16.00 0.68 36.46
CA ALA A 5 -15.21 -0.51 36.12
C ALA A 5 -15.69 -1.20 34.83
N TRP A 6 -16.99 -1.16 34.54
CA TRP A 6 -17.57 -1.73 33.32
C TRP A 6 -17.14 -0.97 32.05
N LEU A 7 -17.11 0.35 32.11
CA LEU A 7 -16.70 1.20 30.99
C LEU A 7 -15.20 1.09 30.69
N VAL A 8 -14.36 0.90 31.71
CA VAL A 8 -12.91 0.68 31.53
C VAL A 8 -12.63 -0.69 30.91
N CYS A 9 -13.34 -1.75 31.32
CA CYS A 9 -13.19 -3.07 30.69
C CYS A 9 -13.65 -3.07 29.22
N LEU A 10 -14.74 -2.37 28.89
CA LEU A 10 -15.24 -2.27 27.52
C LEU A 10 -14.29 -1.45 26.61
N ALA A 11 -13.70 -0.37 27.14
CA ALA A 11 -12.66 0.38 26.43
C ALA A 11 -11.38 -0.42 26.21
N SER A 12 -10.96 -1.22 27.20
CA SER A 12 -9.80 -2.12 27.07
C SER A 12 -10.02 -3.23 26.04
N SER A 13 -11.24 -3.73 25.89
CA SER A 13 -11.57 -4.73 24.85
C SER A 13 -11.55 -4.15 23.43
N VAL A 14 -11.85 -2.86 23.25
CA VAL A 14 -11.76 -2.19 21.93
C VAL A 14 -10.31 -1.86 21.57
N VAL A 15 -9.47 -1.53 22.55
CA VAL A 15 -8.05 -1.18 22.31
C VAL A 15 -7.16 -2.42 22.10
N LEU A 16 -7.49 -3.56 22.69
CA LEU A 16 -6.76 -4.83 22.49
C LEU A 16 -7.35 -5.74 21.41
N GLY A 17 -8.54 -5.43 20.89
CA GLY A 17 -9.20 -6.17 19.81
C GLY A 17 -8.75 -5.78 18.38
N GLY A 18 -7.77 -4.89 18.25
CA GLY A 18 -7.20 -4.46 16.95
C GLY A 18 -6.26 -5.49 16.30
N ILE A 19 -6.35 -6.76 16.68
CA ILE A 19 -5.64 -7.85 16.03
C ILE A 19 -6.56 -8.36 14.92
N GLY A 20 -6.06 -8.31 13.69
CA GLY A 20 -6.76 -8.46 12.42
C GLY A 20 -8.06 -9.27 12.48
N ARG A 21 -9.11 -8.71 11.87
CA ARG A 21 -10.27 -9.50 11.44
C ARG A 21 -9.71 -10.63 10.56
N ALA A 22 -9.60 -11.82 11.13
CA ALA A 22 -9.35 -13.03 10.36
C ALA A 22 -10.48 -13.12 9.34
N HIS A 23 -10.17 -12.85 8.07
CA HIS A 23 -11.10 -13.10 6.98
C HIS A 23 -11.32 -14.62 6.96
N ALA A 24 -12.57 -15.05 7.14
CA ALA A 24 -12.91 -16.47 7.24
C ALA A 24 -12.75 -17.24 5.92
N SER A 25 -12.35 -16.56 4.84
CA SER A 25 -12.11 -17.10 3.52
C SER A 25 -10.80 -16.55 2.96
N PRO A 26 -9.99 -17.38 2.25
CA PRO A 26 -8.63 -17.02 1.87
C PRO A 26 -8.63 -15.84 0.89
N LEU A 27 -8.00 -14.76 1.32
CA LEU A 27 -7.86 -13.52 0.56
C LEU A 27 -6.62 -13.64 -0.33
N LYS A 28 -6.77 -13.39 -1.63
CA LYS A 28 -5.68 -13.50 -2.62
C LYS A 28 -5.42 -12.17 -3.29
N LEU A 29 -4.14 -11.86 -3.47
CA LEU A 29 -3.66 -10.74 -4.27
C LEU A 29 -3.02 -11.30 -5.54
N GLN A 30 -3.57 -10.97 -6.70
CA GLN A 30 -2.97 -11.31 -7.99
C GLN A 30 -2.33 -10.08 -8.61
N ILE A 31 -1.11 -10.20 -9.15
CA ILE A 31 -0.33 -9.10 -9.72
C ILE A 31 0.13 -9.47 -11.12
N TRP A 32 -0.03 -8.55 -12.07
CA TRP A 32 0.47 -8.68 -13.44
C TRP A 32 0.77 -7.31 -14.06
N GLY A 33 1.40 -7.31 -15.24
CA GLY A 33 1.73 -6.10 -15.99
C GLY A 33 3.21 -5.99 -16.33
N ASN A 34 3.65 -4.77 -16.67
CA ASN A 34 5.00 -4.51 -17.11
C ASN A 34 5.60 -3.29 -16.38
N ALA A 35 6.88 -3.36 -16.05
CA ALA A 35 7.64 -2.27 -15.45
C ALA A 35 9.04 -2.24 -16.09
N HIS A 36 9.21 -1.40 -17.12
CA HIS A 36 10.45 -1.32 -17.90
C HIS A 36 10.94 -2.70 -18.40
N ASN A 37 12.02 -3.26 -17.85
CA ASN A 37 12.59 -4.57 -18.24
C ASN A 37 12.02 -5.76 -17.44
N LEU A 38 10.89 -5.57 -16.77
CA LEU A 38 10.20 -6.60 -16.01
C LEU A 38 8.79 -6.80 -16.57
N GLN A 39 8.44 -8.06 -16.82
CA GLN A 39 7.11 -8.47 -17.30
C GLN A 39 6.54 -9.58 -16.41
N ILE A 40 5.27 -9.43 -16.05
CA ILE A 40 4.45 -10.43 -15.37
C ILE A 40 3.23 -10.65 -16.26
N LEU A 41 3.15 -11.83 -16.87
CA LEU A 41 2.16 -12.13 -17.91
C LEU A 41 0.74 -12.20 -17.31
N PRO A 42 -0.29 -11.65 -17.98
CA PRO A 42 -1.67 -11.72 -17.48
C PRO A 42 -2.20 -13.16 -17.34
N ASN A 43 -1.70 -14.06 -18.18
CA ASN A 43 -2.02 -15.48 -18.23
C ASN A 43 -1.17 -16.33 -17.25
N ASP A 44 -0.21 -15.71 -16.56
CA ASP A 44 0.56 -16.31 -15.46
C ASP A 44 0.85 -15.25 -14.38
N PRO A 45 -0.21 -14.77 -13.69
CA PRO A 45 -0.07 -13.71 -12.69
C PRO A 45 0.59 -14.26 -11.42
N VAL A 46 1.31 -13.39 -10.71
CA VAL A 46 1.79 -13.73 -9.37
C VAL A 46 0.60 -13.73 -8.42
N THR A 47 0.36 -14.84 -7.74
CA THR A 47 -0.70 -14.95 -6.73
C THR A 47 -0.06 -15.04 -5.33
N ILE A 48 -0.51 -14.19 -4.42
CA ILE A 48 -0.03 -14.09 -3.05
C ILE A 48 -1.23 -14.31 -2.11
N ASP A 49 -1.06 -15.17 -1.11
CA ASP A 49 -2.03 -15.27 -0.02
C ASP A 49 -1.82 -14.07 0.92
N VAL A 50 -2.89 -13.29 1.09
CA VAL A 50 -2.92 -12.06 1.90
C VAL A 50 -4.00 -12.13 2.98
N THR A 51 -4.44 -13.34 3.34
CA THR A 51 -5.46 -13.59 4.37
C THR A 51 -5.05 -12.98 5.72
N ASP A 52 -3.77 -13.07 6.06
CA ASP A 52 -3.18 -12.51 7.28
C ASP A 52 -2.62 -11.08 7.09
N GLY A 53 -2.96 -10.44 5.98
CA GLY A 53 -2.46 -9.13 5.57
C GLY A 53 -1.36 -9.20 4.51
N PHE A 54 -0.91 -8.03 4.06
CA PHE A 54 0.11 -7.89 3.02
C PHE A 54 1.26 -7.01 3.52
N SER A 55 2.46 -7.57 3.53
CA SER A 55 3.69 -6.91 4.00
C SER A 55 4.50 -6.26 2.88
N GLY A 56 4.13 -6.52 1.62
CA GLY A 56 4.83 -6.04 0.44
C GLY A 56 5.18 -7.17 -0.52
N PHE A 57 5.61 -6.78 -1.71
CA PHE A 57 6.04 -7.69 -2.76
C PHE A 57 7.22 -7.09 -3.51
N THR A 58 8.21 -7.91 -3.83
CA THR A 58 9.35 -7.51 -4.64
C THR A 58 9.63 -8.56 -5.71
N ARG A 59 9.86 -8.11 -6.94
CA ARG A 59 10.29 -8.98 -8.04
C ARG A 59 11.33 -8.25 -8.89
N SER A 60 12.36 -8.99 -9.29
CA SER A 60 13.38 -8.49 -10.21
C SER A 60 13.28 -9.17 -11.56
N GLY A 61 13.65 -8.44 -12.60
CA GLY A 61 13.76 -8.89 -13.98
C GLY A 61 14.84 -8.06 -14.68
N GLY A 62 15.20 -8.40 -15.90
CA GLY A 62 16.22 -7.66 -16.62
C GLY A 62 16.43 -8.18 -18.03
N GLN A 63 17.12 -7.37 -18.82
CA GLN A 63 17.56 -7.75 -20.15
C GLN A 63 19.07 -7.55 -20.27
N ILE A 64 19.70 -8.45 -21.01
CA ILE A 64 21.11 -8.33 -21.36
C ILE A 64 21.24 -7.15 -22.32
N LEU A 65 22.10 -6.20 -21.99
CA LEU A 65 22.49 -5.14 -22.91
C LEU A 65 23.48 -5.75 -23.91
N GLN A 66 23.05 -5.88 -25.17
CA GLN A 66 23.95 -6.31 -26.22
C GLN A 66 25.03 -5.24 -26.43
N HIS A 67 26.29 -5.66 -26.52
CA HIS A 67 27.35 -4.74 -26.92
C HIS A 67 27.04 -4.24 -28.33
N GLY A 68 26.80 -2.93 -28.45
CA GLY A 68 26.76 -2.29 -29.76
C GLY A 68 28.14 -2.35 -30.41
N SER A 69 28.18 -2.31 -31.75
CA SER A 69 29.41 -2.01 -32.51
C SER A 69 29.78 -0.52 -32.46
N ASP A 70 29.14 0.23 -31.56
CA ASP A 70 29.31 1.67 -31.45
C ASP A 70 30.72 1.97 -30.95
N SER A 71 31.49 2.72 -31.74
CA SER A 71 32.84 3.16 -31.36
C SER A 71 32.85 4.42 -30.50
N GLU A 72 31.70 5.10 -30.41
CA GLU A 72 31.56 6.39 -29.75
C GLU A 72 30.84 6.27 -28.40
N ASN A 73 31.23 7.13 -27.46
CA ASN A 73 30.52 7.26 -26.19
C ASN A 73 29.18 7.94 -26.42
N TRP A 74 28.13 7.45 -25.76
CA TRP A 74 26.82 8.09 -25.81
C TRP A 74 26.10 8.04 -24.47
N GLN A 75 25.16 8.96 -24.31
CA GLN A 75 24.18 8.96 -23.23
C GLN A 75 22.80 9.22 -23.83
N LYS A 76 21.82 8.40 -23.45
CA LYS A 76 20.43 8.47 -23.92
C LYS A 76 19.49 8.50 -22.72
N PRO A 77 18.36 9.23 -22.81
CA PRO A 77 17.31 9.14 -21.80
C PRO A 77 16.71 7.73 -21.80
N VAL A 78 16.25 7.29 -20.63
CA VAL A 78 15.39 6.12 -20.51
C VAL A 78 13.96 6.62 -20.50
N ASP A 79 13.25 6.41 -21.62
CA ASP A 79 11.86 6.82 -21.80
C ASP A 79 10.97 5.58 -21.83
N SER A 80 10.44 5.22 -20.65
CA SER A 80 9.62 4.02 -20.47
C SER A 80 8.43 4.30 -19.57
N ALA A 81 7.57 3.30 -19.40
CA ALA A 81 6.46 3.35 -18.47
C ALA A 81 6.37 2.11 -17.57
N MET A 82 5.72 2.28 -16.43
CA MET A 82 5.22 1.23 -15.58
C MET A 82 3.71 1.15 -15.76
N GLN A 83 3.20 -0.06 -15.94
CA GLN A 83 1.78 -0.39 -15.98
C GLN A 83 1.59 -1.72 -15.24
N ILE A 84 1.24 -1.64 -13.96
CA ILE A 84 1.01 -2.79 -13.09
C ILE A 84 -0.44 -2.80 -12.68
N TRP A 85 -1.01 -3.99 -12.58
CA TRP A 85 -2.34 -4.22 -12.05
C TRP A 85 -2.25 -5.19 -10.89
N ALA A 86 -3.12 -4.99 -9.91
CA ALA A 86 -3.37 -5.95 -8.86
C ALA A 86 -4.87 -6.15 -8.66
N SER A 87 -5.30 -7.40 -8.45
CA SER A 87 -6.67 -7.70 -8.02
C SER A 87 -6.67 -8.37 -6.65
N LEU A 88 -7.58 -7.91 -5.81
CA LEU A 88 -7.90 -8.53 -4.53
C LEU A 88 -9.11 -9.43 -4.72
N SER A 89 -9.01 -10.70 -4.37
CA SER A 89 -10.10 -11.67 -4.43
C SER A 89 -10.31 -12.40 -3.12
N ASP A 90 -11.55 -12.80 -2.90
CA ASP A 90 -11.98 -13.66 -1.81
C ASP A 90 -12.64 -14.90 -2.45
N GLY A 91 -11.94 -16.04 -2.40
CA GLY A 91 -12.29 -17.20 -3.20
C GLY A 91 -12.31 -16.87 -4.71
N ASP A 92 -13.43 -17.15 -5.37
CA ASP A 92 -13.64 -16.88 -6.80
C ASP A 92 -14.18 -15.47 -7.08
N ARG A 93 -14.45 -14.67 -6.04
CA ARG A 93 -15.02 -13.33 -6.18
C ARG A 93 -13.92 -12.27 -6.14
N THR A 94 -13.76 -11.51 -7.21
CA THR A 94 -12.92 -10.30 -7.16
C THR A 94 -13.61 -9.20 -6.37
N LEU A 95 -12.92 -8.68 -5.37
CA LEU A 95 -13.40 -7.61 -4.49
C LEU A 95 -13.00 -6.23 -5.02
N ALA A 96 -11.75 -6.06 -5.45
CA ALA A 96 -11.24 -4.78 -5.94
C ALA A 96 -10.05 -4.95 -6.87
N TRP A 97 -9.74 -3.89 -7.62
CA TRP A 97 -8.62 -3.77 -8.53
C TRP A 97 -7.83 -2.51 -8.20
N ALA A 98 -6.52 -2.56 -8.37
CA ALA A 98 -5.63 -1.40 -8.29
C ALA A 98 -4.81 -1.34 -9.59
N GLN A 99 -4.75 -0.16 -10.20
CA GLN A 99 -3.89 0.12 -11.34
C GLN A 99 -2.80 1.11 -10.94
N PHE A 100 -1.56 0.78 -11.28
CA PHE A 100 -0.39 1.61 -11.06
C PHE A 100 0.16 2.02 -12.42
N SER A 101 0.19 3.33 -12.69
CA SER A 101 0.76 3.85 -13.93
C SER A 101 1.59 5.10 -13.69
N ALA A 102 2.84 5.07 -14.14
CA ALA A 102 3.76 6.20 -14.08
C ALA A 102 4.82 6.10 -15.18
N PRO A 103 5.39 7.23 -15.60
CA PRO A 103 6.63 7.22 -16.38
C PRO A 103 7.77 6.61 -15.57
N VAL A 104 8.72 6.00 -16.28
CA VAL A 104 9.98 5.50 -15.72
C VAL A 104 11.08 6.28 -16.42
N GLU A 105 11.73 7.15 -15.66
CA GLU A 105 12.68 8.13 -16.16
C GLU A 105 14.08 7.84 -15.63
N GLY A 106 15.08 8.13 -16.46
CA GLY A 106 16.47 7.89 -16.11
C GLY A 106 17.42 8.14 -17.27
N SER A 107 18.61 7.58 -17.18
CA SER A 107 19.57 7.63 -18.29
C SER A 107 20.36 6.35 -18.40
N LEU A 108 20.71 6.02 -19.63
CA LEU A 108 21.61 4.95 -20.01
C LEU A 108 22.80 5.56 -20.75
N SER A 109 23.99 5.12 -20.39
CA SER A 109 25.24 5.56 -20.99
C SER A 109 26.06 4.37 -21.44
N TYR A 110 26.84 4.59 -22.48
CA TYR A 110 27.75 3.61 -23.06
C TYR A 110 29.11 4.23 -23.28
N VAL A 111 30.14 3.49 -22.87
CA VAL A 111 31.54 3.86 -23.02
C VAL A 111 32.15 2.95 -24.09
N GLY A 112 32.19 3.43 -25.33
CA GLY A 112 32.51 2.64 -26.53
C GLY A 112 33.88 1.98 -26.50
N MET A 113 34.90 2.69 -26.01
CA MET A 113 36.26 2.15 -25.93
C MET A 113 36.38 0.89 -25.04
N PHE A 114 35.48 0.72 -24.07
CA PHE A 114 35.50 -0.40 -23.12
C PHE A 114 34.26 -1.30 -23.22
N GLY A 115 33.33 -0.99 -24.11
CA GLY A 115 32.05 -1.68 -24.23
C GLY A 115 31.23 -1.67 -22.93
N ARG A 116 31.39 -0.65 -22.06
CA ARG A 116 30.75 -0.63 -20.73
C ARG A 116 29.46 0.15 -20.76
N TYR A 117 28.44 -0.39 -20.10
CA TYR A 117 27.19 0.32 -19.87
C TYR A 117 27.12 0.80 -18.43
N SER A 118 26.47 1.94 -18.23
CA SER A 118 26.04 2.37 -16.89
C SER A 118 24.74 3.14 -17.02
N GLY A 119 23.87 3.06 -16.02
CA GLY A 119 22.59 3.71 -16.10
C GLY A 119 21.67 3.33 -14.95
N SER A 120 20.68 4.17 -14.75
CA SER A 120 19.60 3.93 -13.79
C SER A 120 18.33 4.60 -14.28
N ALA A 121 17.19 4.04 -13.89
CA ALA A 121 15.89 4.64 -14.13
C ALA A 121 14.94 4.31 -12.97
N GLN A 122 13.94 5.15 -12.74
CA GLN A 122 12.99 4.94 -11.66
C GLN A 122 11.62 5.49 -12.01
N GLY A 123 10.59 4.91 -11.40
CA GLY A 123 9.21 5.38 -11.50
C GLY A 123 8.41 4.96 -10.27
N SER A 124 7.40 5.73 -9.91
CA SER A 124 6.51 5.40 -8.79
C SER A 124 5.09 5.87 -9.07
N ALA A 125 4.13 5.06 -8.64
CA ALA A 125 2.71 5.39 -8.73
C ALA A 125 1.97 4.89 -7.48
N ALA A 126 1.03 5.70 -6.98
CA ALA A 126 -0.01 5.22 -6.10
C ALA A 126 -1.06 4.43 -6.89
N GLY A 127 -1.66 3.42 -6.27
CA GLY A 127 -2.70 2.61 -6.90
C GLY A 127 -4.00 3.38 -7.07
N VAL A 128 -4.52 3.44 -8.29
CA VAL A 128 -5.91 3.87 -8.54
C VAL A 128 -6.82 2.68 -8.33
N VAL A 129 -7.66 2.75 -7.30
CA VAL A 129 -8.45 1.61 -6.82
C VAL A 129 -9.88 1.68 -7.36
N SER A 130 -10.37 0.56 -7.86
CA SER A 130 -11.77 0.35 -8.24
C SER A 130 -12.34 -0.84 -7.48
N ILE A 131 -13.47 -0.62 -6.80
CA ILE A 131 -14.18 -1.67 -6.07
C ILE A 131 -15.15 -2.38 -7.02
N GLY A 132 -15.24 -3.70 -6.91
CA GLY A 132 -16.16 -4.51 -7.70
C GLY A 132 -17.63 -4.14 -7.45
N GLN A 133 -18.47 -4.29 -8.45
CA GLN A 133 -19.91 -3.99 -8.31
C GLN A 133 -20.55 -4.85 -7.21
N GLY A 134 -21.36 -4.22 -6.35
CA GLY A 134 -22.04 -4.90 -5.24
C GLY A 134 -21.11 -5.43 -4.14
N VAL A 135 -19.84 -5.03 -4.13
CA VAL A 135 -18.92 -5.28 -3.02
C VAL A 135 -19.06 -4.15 -2.00
N ASP A 136 -19.22 -4.49 -0.74
CA ASP A 136 -19.16 -3.52 0.35
C ASP A 136 -17.71 -3.03 0.51
N PRO A 137 -17.43 -1.72 0.39
CA PRO A 137 -16.08 -1.17 0.59
C PRO A 137 -15.46 -1.54 1.93
N SER A 138 -16.25 -1.85 2.96
CA SER A 138 -15.74 -2.24 4.28
C SER A 138 -14.99 -3.58 4.30
N LEU A 139 -15.13 -4.39 3.24
CA LEU A 139 -14.42 -5.65 3.03
C LEU A 139 -13.04 -5.47 2.38
N ILE A 140 -12.75 -4.27 1.86
CA ILE A 140 -11.45 -3.98 1.25
C ILE A 140 -10.47 -3.58 2.35
N PRO A 141 -9.37 -4.31 2.55
CA PRO A 141 -8.36 -3.93 3.52
C PRO A 141 -7.77 -2.56 3.20
N SER A 142 -7.58 -1.72 4.21
CA SER A 142 -7.03 -0.37 4.03
C SER A 142 -5.64 -0.37 3.38
N TRP A 143 -4.84 -1.40 3.66
CA TRP A 143 -3.54 -1.58 3.02
C TRP A 143 -3.64 -1.70 1.50
N PHE A 144 -4.72 -2.28 0.96
CA PHE A 144 -4.92 -2.42 -0.48
C PHE A 144 -5.16 -1.06 -1.13
N THR A 145 -5.95 -0.21 -0.46
CA THR A 145 -6.20 1.16 -0.92
C THR A 145 -4.98 2.09 -0.80
N GLY A 146 -4.03 1.75 0.07
CA GLY A 146 -2.77 2.47 0.27
C GLY A 146 -1.58 1.84 -0.46
N LEU A 147 -1.82 0.98 -1.46
CA LEU A 147 -0.72 0.38 -2.21
C LEU A 147 0.00 1.42 -3.07
N THR A 148 1.32 1.31 -3.09
CA THR A 148 2.21 2.06 -3.97
C THR A 148 3.09 1.06 -4.73
N ALA A 149 3.35 1.36 -6.01
CA ALA A 149 4.29 0.62 -6.82
C ALA A 149 5.50 1.51 -7.09
N THR A 150 6.70 0.94 -6.94
CA THR A 150 7.95 1.57 -7.32
C THR A 150 8.72 0.62 -8.21
N VAL A 151 9.28 1.14 -9.30
CA VAL A 151 10.28 0.42 -10.11
C VAL A 151 11.60 1.15 -10.02
N GLN A 152 12.66 0.40 -9.78
CA GLN A 152 14.03 0.88 -9.82
C GLN A 152 14.83 0.01 -10.77
N SER A 153 15.51 0.63 -11.71
CA SER A 153 16.32 -0.04 -12.71
C SER A 153 17.77 0.41 -12.59
N GLN A 154 18.70 -0.53 -12.73
CA GLN A 154 20.13 -0.27 -12.67
C GLN A 154 20.89 -1.21 -13.61
N VAL A 155 21.97 -0.69 -14.21
CA VAL A 155 22.90 -1.55 -14.92
C VAL A 155 23.80 -2.25 -13.90
N THR A 156 23.76 -3.58 -13.87
CA THR A 156 24.64 -4.37 -13.00
C THR A 156 25.99 -4.64 -13.67
N GLY A 157 27.06 -4.58 -12.88
CA GLY A 157 28.43 -4.78 -13.35
C GLY A 157 28.78 -6.26 -13.49
N GLY A 158 29.36 -6.66 -14.63
CA GLY A 158 29.80 -8.02 -14.91
C GLY A 158 30.40 -8.17 -16.30
N TYR A 159 30.72 -9.41 -16.71
CA TYR A 159 31.19 -9.72 -18.08
C TYR A 159 30.09 -9.50 -19.14
N LEU A 160 28.82 -9.54 -18.71
CA LEU A 160 27.64 -9.11 -19.45
C LEU A 160 26.99 -7.98 -18.66
N ASN A 161 26.75 -6.83 -19.29
CA ASN A 161 26.00 -5.75 -18.66
C ASN A 161 24.51 -6.09 -18.75
N ASN A 162 23.82 -6.18 -17.61
CA ASN A 162 22.37 -6.37 -17.58
C ASN A 162 21.72 -5.08 -17.11
N PHE A 163 20.64 -4.65 -17.78
CA PHE A 163 19.81 -3.58 -17.26
C PHE A 163 18.64 -4.18 -16.47
N GLU A 164 18.88 -4.34 -15.17
CA GLU A 164 17.95 -4.98 -14.25
C GLU A 164 16.91 -3.98 -13.76
N SER A 165 15.69 -4.44 -13.50
CA SER A 165 14.58 -3.69 -12.94
C SER A 165 13.98 -4.46 -11.78
N THR A 166 13.81 -3.79 -10.65
CA THR A 166 13.15 -4.29 -9.45
C THR A 166 11.84 -3.56 -9.28
N LEU A 167 10.73 -4.29 -9.34
CA LEU A 167 9.41 -3.84 -8.98
C LEU A 167 9.17 -4.13 -7.50
N THR A 168 8.73 -3.13 -6.76
CA THR A 168 8.30 -3.26 -5.37
C THR A 168 6.89 -2.71 -5.21
N LEU A 169 6.00 -3.49 -4.61
CA LEU A 169 4.70 -3.05 -4.13
C LEU A 169 4.77 -2.93 -2.61
N THR A 170 4.52 -1.74 -2.09
CA THR A 170 4.49 -1.44 -0.66
C THR A 170 3.11 -0.94 -0.25
N THR A 171 2.79 -1.08 1.03
CA THR A 171 1.60 -0.46 1.62
C THR A 171 2.09 0.73 2.42
N ASP A 172 1.45 1.89 2.24
CA ASP A 172 1.54 2.89 3.29
C ASP A 172 0.81 2.31 4.51
N ALA A 173 1.54 2.16 5.62
CA ALA A 173 0.90 1.93 6.90
C ALA A 173 -0.03 3.14 7.11
N ALA A 174 -1.35 2.92 6.96
CA ALA A 174 -2.33 3.96 7.23
C ALA A 174 -1.94 4.63 8.57
N PRO A 175 -1.85 5.97 8.66
CA PRO A 175 -1.47 6.63 9.89
C PRO A 175 -2.43 6.15 10.96
N VAL A 176 -1.94 5.27 11.83
CA VAL A 176 -2.68 4.80 13.00
C VAL A 176 -2.92 6.09 13.78
N PRO A 177 -4.19 6.50 14.01
CA PRO A 177 -4.43 7.65 14.86
C PRO A 177 -3.71 7.38 16.16
N GLU A 178 -2.71 8.21 16.50
CA GLU A 178 -1.95 8.00 17.71
C GLU A 178 -2.95 7.83 18.87
N PRO A 179 -2.78 6.84 19.76
CA PRO A 179 -3.74 6.55 20.82
C PRO A 179 -4.05 7.78 21.70
N SER A 180 -3.14 8.76 21.73
CA SER A 180 -3.32 10.09 22.31
C SER A 180 -4.55 10.84 21.75
N SER A 181 -4.78 10.82 20.43
CA SER A 181 -5.86 11.54 19.76
C SER A 181 -7.26 10.96 20.06
N VAL A 182 -7.37 9.64 20.17
CA VAL A 182 -8.61 8.94 20.57
C VAL A 182 -8.94 9.19 22.04
N LEU A 183 -7.92 9.21 22.91
CA LEU A 183 -8.07 9.55 24.32
C LEU A 183 -8.51 11.01 24.52
N VAL A 184 -7.99 11.95 23.72
CA VAL A 184 -8.42 13.36 23.76
C VAL A 184 -9.88 13.51 23.32
N PHE A 185 -10.31 12.79 22.28
CA PHE A 185 -11.69 12.85 21.82
C PHE A 185 -12.67 12.23 22.83
N LEU A 186 -12.31 11.10 23.45
CA LEU A 186 -13.07 10.47 24.53
C LEU A 186 -13.12 11.34 25.79
N ALA A 187 -12.01 11.98 26.16
CA ALA A 187 -11.96 12.92 27.29
C ALA A 187 -12.85 14.14 27.03
N ALA A 188 -12.82 14.70 25.82
CA ALA A 188 -13.67 15.82 25.42
C ALA A 188 -15.17 15.44 25.45
N ALA A 189 -15.54 14.28 24.89
CA ALA A 189 -16.90 13.77 24.93
C ALA A 189 -17.37 13.50 26.38
N GLY A 190 -16.51 12.95 27.23
CA GLY A 190 -16.76 12.73 28.65
C GLY A 190 -16.99 14.03 29.42
N CYS A 191 -16.19 15.07 29.15
CA CYS A 191 -16.36 16.39 29.76
C CYS A 191 -17.67 17.08 29.34
N VAL A 192 -18.09 16.93 28.08
CA VAL A 192 -19.39 17.45 27.60
C VAL A 192 -20.55 16.70 28.25
N GLY A 193 -20.46 15.36 28.34
CA GLY A 193 -21.45 14.53 29.03
C GLY A 193 -21.59 14.90 30.51
N TYR A 194 -20.47 15.04 31.23
CA TYR A 194 -20.45 15.43 32.64
C TYR A 194 -21.07 16.81 32.89
N ARG A 195 -20.78 17.80 32.02
CA ARG A 195 -21.39 19.13 32.11
C ARG A 195 -22.90 19.12 31.90
N ARG A 196 -23.42 18.27 31.00
CA ARG A 196 -24.86 18.11 30.76
C ARG A 196 -25.58 17.47 31.94
N VAL A 197 -25.00 16.43 32.54
CA VAL A 197 -25.56 15.77 33.75
C VAL A 197 -25.59 16.73 34.93
N ARG A 198 -24.55 17.55 35.10
CA ARG A 198 -24.48 18.53 36.20
C ARG A 198 -25.51 19.65 36.06
N ARG A 199 -25.80 20.09 34.83
CA ARG A 199 -26.89 21.06 34.56
C ARG A 199 -28.28 20.46 34.84
N ALA A 200 -28.54 19.25 34.36
CA ALA A 200 -29.81 18.56 34.61
C ALA A 200 -30.06 18.27 36.11
N ALA A 201 -29.00 18.02 36.88
CA ALA A 201 -29.09 17.85 38.34
C ALA A 201 -29.35 19.17 39.08
N ALA A 202 -28.77 20.29 38.61
CA ALA A 202 -29.02 21.62 39.17
C ALA A 202 -30.46 22.10 38.91
N ASP A 203 -31.00 21.83 37.71
CA ASP A 203 -32.38 22.19 37.36
C ASP A 203 -33.41 21.41 38.18
N ARG A 204 -33.14 20.13 38.52
CA ARG A 204 -33.99 19.34 39.41
C ARG A 204 -34.02 19.85 40.85
N LEU A 205 -32.92 20.45 41.34
CA LEU A 205 -32.86 21.02 42.69
C LEU A 205 -33.60 22.36 42.79
N ASN A 206 -33.67 23.13 41.71
CA ASN A 206 -34.44 24.38 41.67
C ASN A 206 -35.95 24.15 41.43
N GLY A 207 -36.34 23.07 40.76
CA GLY A 207 -37.77 22.70 40.56
C GLY A 207 -38.48 22.16 41.80
N MET A 208 -37.78 21.94 42.91
CA MET A 208 -38.36 21.48 44.19
C MET A 208 -38.59 22.62 45.21
N ARG A 209 -38.40 23.88 44.80
CA ARG A 209 -38.57 25.08 45.65
C ARG A 209 -39.79 25.95 45.30
N THR A 210 -40.69 25.47 44.44
CA THR A 210 -41.98 26.11 44.15
C THR A 210 -43.12 25.27 44.66
#